data_AF-A0A838DI06-F1
#
_entry.id   AF-A0A838DI06-F1
#
_cell.length_a   1.000
_cell.length_b   1.000
_cell.length_c   1.000
_cell.angle_alpha   90.00
_cell.angle_beta   90.00
_cell.angle_gamma   90.00
#
_symmetry.space_group_name_H-M   'P 1'
#
loop_
_entity.id
_entity.type
_entity.pdbx_description
1 polymer ?
#
loop_
_entity_poly.entity_id
_entity_poly.type
_entity_poly.pdbx_seq_one_letter_code
_entity_poly.pdbx_strand_id
1 'polypeptide(L)'
;MRDKALETQLRLLTLQLDNWKKLHDLITYGLDKAKPIISAEQERQFTEIRSNLLQETEHIFGELGLIGELSGRAMNVLQRCVSVRGVRELPNDDIRRLETEWNGVFTKLGVLQGQLKSRRKMLENQTPLSYFLSRIFGRQAASY
;
A
#
# COMPACT_ATOMS: atom_id res chain seq x y z
N MET A 1 -6.54 22.54 11.44
CA MET A 1 -7.51 21.73 10.67
C MET A 1 -6.78 20.52 10.13
N ARG A 2 -7.33 19.31 10.29
CA ARG A 2 -6.76 18.07 9.74
C ARG A 2 -6.90 18.11 8.22
N ASP A 3 -5.80 17.89 7.49
CA ASP A 3 -5.85 17.77 6.03
C ASP A 3 -6.61 16.50 5.64
N LYS A 4 -7.87 16.65 5.26
CA LYS A 4 -8.77 15.54 4.92
C LYS A 4 -8.28 14.73 3.72
N ALA A 5 -7.62 15.39 2.76
CA ALA A 5 -7.09 14.71 1.58
C ALA A 5 -5.91 13.81 1.99
N LEU A 6 -5.00 14.34 2.81
CA LEU A 6 -3.87 13.57 3.34
C LEU A 6 -4.33 12.34 4.15
N GLU A 7 -5.29 12.51 5.05
CA GLU A 7 -5.80 11.38 5.85
C GLU A 7 -6.51 10.33 4.96
N THR A 8 -7.21 10.78 3.91
CA THR A 8 -7.83 9.87 2.94
C THR A 8 -6.77 9.07 2.18
N GLN A 9 -5.72 9.73 1.68
CA GLN A 9 -4.60 9.08 0.99
C GLN A 9 -3.87 8.08 1.90
N LEU A 10 -3.63 8.45 3.17
CA LEU A 10 -3.03 7.53 4.15
C LEU A 10 -3.90 6.30 4.40
N ARG A 11 -5.22 6.48 4.50
CA ARG A 11 -6.15 5.36 4.69
C ARG A 11 -6.13 4.42 3.48
N LEU A 12 -6.21 4.96 2.26
CA LEU A 12 -6.17 4.18 1.02
C LEU A 12 -4.85 3.41 0.89
N LEU A 13 -3.71 4.05 1.15
CA LEU A 13 -2.40 3.38 1.13
C LEU A 13 -2.28 2.28 2.16
N THR A 14 -2.86 2.46 3.35
CA THR A 14 -2.83 1.44 4.41
C THR A 14 -3.63 0.20 4.00
N LEU A 15 -4.84 0.40 3.48
CA LEU A 15 -5.66 -0.70 2.96
C LEU A 15 -4.94 -1.44 1.83
N GLN A 16 -4.35 -0.70 0.91
CA GLN A 16 -3.62 -1.26 -0.23
C GLN A 16 -2.42 -2.09 0.23
N LEU A 17 -1.60 -1.57 1.14
CA LEU A 17 -0.45 -2.30 1.70
C LEU A 17 -0.87 -3.58 2.43
N ASP A 18 -1.98 -3.55 3.18
CA ASP A 18 -2.51 -4.73 3.84
C ASP A 18 -2.96 -5.80 2.84
N ASN A 19 -3.63 -5.40 1.75
CA ASN A 19 -4.04 -6.31 0.69
C ASN A 19 -2.82 -6.93 -0.03
N TRP A 20 -1.80 -6.13 -0.36
CA TRP A 20 -0.55 -6.63 -0.95
C TRP A 20 0.20 -7.61 -0.04
N LYS A 21 0.16 -7.37 1.28
CA LYS A 21 0.75 -8.27 2.27
C LYS A 21 0.00 -9.59 2.34
N LYS A 22 -1.33 -9.57 2.44
CA LYS A 22 -2.15 -10.80 2.45
C LYS A 22 -1.97 -11.61 1.17
N LEU A 23 -1.88 -10.95 0.01
CA LEU A 23 -1.57 -11.62 -1.25
C LEU A 23 -0.21 -12.33 -1.17
N HIS A 24 0.82 -11.65 -0.67
CA HIS A 24 2.16 -12.21 -0.50
C HIS A 24 2.19 -13.42 0.44
N ASP A 25 1.46 -13.36 1.56
CA ASP A 25 1.39 -14.48 2.51
C ASP A 25 0.81 -15.73 1.83
N LEU A 26 -0.21 -15.58 0.99
CA LEU A 26 -0.79 -16.69 0.22
C LEU A 26 0.13 -17.16 -0.92
N ILE A 27 0.85 -16.26 -1.58
CA ILE A 27 1.87 -16.61 -2.57
C ILE A 27 2.96 -17.45 -1.91
N THR A 28 3.50 -16.99 -0.79
CA THR A 28 4.54 -17.67 -0.02
C THR A 28 4.09 -19.07 0.41
N TYR A 29 2.82 -19.19 0.85
CA TYR A 29 2.22 -20.49 1.16
C TYR A 29 2.14 -21.41 -0.07
N GLY A 30 1.76 -20.88 -1.24
CA GLY A 30 1.69 -21.64 -2.48
C GLY A 30 3.06 -22.14 -2.94
N LEU A 31 4.09 -21.29 -2.83
CA LEU A 31 5.47 -21.59 -3.20
C LEU A 31 6.13 -22.63 -2.30
N ASP A 32 5.73 -22.69 -1.03
CA ASP A 32 6.22 -23.71 -0.11
C ASP A 32 5.58 -25.08 -0.43
N LYS A 33 6.33 -25.89 -1.20
CA LYS A 33 5.93 -27.24 -1.62
C LYS A 33 5.81 -28.23 -0.46
N ALA A 34 6.33 -27.91 0.74
CA ALA A 34 6.16 -28.72 1.93
C ALA A 34 4.82 -28.45 2.64
N LYS A 35 4.11 -27.37 2.30
CA LYS A 35 2.79 -27.07 2.88
C LYS A 35 1.72 -28.08 2.42
N PRO A 36 0.72 -28.34 3.28
CA PRO A 36 -0.35 -29.28 2.97
C PRO A 36 -1.19 -28.87 1.74
N ILE A 37 -2.18 -29.71 1.43
CA ILE A 37 -3.12 -29.49 0.33
C ILE A 37 -3.75 -28.10 0.50
N ILE A 38 -3.71 -27.32 -0.57
CA ILE A 38 -4.33 -26.00 -0.65
C ILE A 38 -5.85 -26.19 -0.52
N SER A 39 -6.41 -25.60 0.54
CA SER A 39 -7.85 -25.70 0.82
C SER A 39 -8.67 -24.85 -0.16
N ALA A 40 -9.95 -25.20 -0.33
CA ALA A 40 -10.86 -24.39 -1.15
C ALA A 40 -11.04 -22.97 -0.58
N GLU A 41 -10.98 -22.82 0.74
CA GLU A 41 -11.09 -21.52 1.40
C GLU A 41 -9.88 -20.64 1.12
N GLN A 42 -8.66 -21.18 1.14
CA GLN A 42 -7.46 -20.42 0.78
C GLN A 42 -7.50 -19.91 -0.66
N GLU A 43 -8.04 -20.71 -1.58
CA GLU A 43 -8.21 -20.32 -2.98
C GLU A 43 -9.26 -19.23 -3.17
N ARG A 44 -10.35 -19.31 -2.40
CA ARG A 44 -11.36 -18.27 -2.36
C ARG A 44 -10.77 -16.95 -1.84
N GLN A 45 -10.07 -16.99 -0.71
CA GLN A 45 -9.41 -15.83 -0.13
C GLN A 45 -8.40 -15.21 -1.10
N PHE A 46 -7.60 -16.04 -1.78
CA PHE A 46 -6.67 -15.59 -2.79
C PHE A 46 -7.37 -14.83 -3.93
N THR A 47 -8.44 -15.42 -4.46
CA THR A 47 -9.20 -14.84 -5.58
C THR A 47 -9.87 -13.53 -5.17
N GLU A 48 -10.41 -13.46 -3.95
CA GLU A 48 -11.02 -12.24 -3.40
C GLU A 48 -9.98 -11.12 -3.24
N ILE A 49 -8.85 -11.40 -2.60
CA ILE A 49 -7.76 -10.42 -2.44
C ILE A 49 -7.25 -9.94 -3.80
N ARG A 50 -7.04 -10.85 -4.74
CA ARG A 50 -6.61 -10.51 -6.10
C ARG A 50 -7.63 -9.63 -6.81
N SER A 51 -8.93 -9.94 -6.70
CA SER A 51 -9.99 -9.13 -7.29
C SER A 51 -10.03 -7.73 -6.69
N ASN A 52 -9.93 -7.61 -5.37
CA ASN A 52 -9.89 -6.33 -4.67
C ASN A 52 -8.67 -5.51 -5.13
N LEU A 53 -7.49 -6.13 -5.16
CA LEU A 53 -6.29 -5.45 -5.66
C LEU A 53 -6.44 -5.01 -7.11
N LEU A 54 -7.03 -5.82 -7.99
CA LEU A 54 -7.21 -5.45 -9.39
C LEU A 54 -8.13 -4.24 -9.56
N GLN A 55 -9.20 -4.15 -8.77
CA GLN A 55 -10.14 -3.03 -8.79
C GLN A 55 -9.56 -1.77 -8.12
N GLU A 56 -8.93 -1.94 -6.96
CA GLU A 56 -8.44 -0.83 -6.13
C GLU A 56 -7.14 -0.22 -6.68
N THR A 57 -6.29 -1.02 -7.33
CA THR A 57 -4.98 -0.56 -7.81
C THR A 57 -5.10 0.57 -8.82
N GLU A 58 -5.99 0.47 -9.80
CA GLU A 58 -6.18 1.55 -10.79
C GLU A 58 -6.66 2.85 -10.14
N HIS A 59 -7.67 2.75 -9.27
CA HIS A 59 -8.22 3.90 -8.57
C HIS A 59 -7.19 4.56 -7.64
N ILE A 60 -6.54 3.78 -6.78
CA ILE A 60 -5.57 4.27 -5.80
C ILE A 60 -4.33 4.82 -6.49
N PHE A 61 -3.86 4.19 -7.56
CA PHE A 61 -2.70 4.70 -8.29
C PHE A 61 -3.04 5.99 -9.02
N GLY A 62 -4.27 6.18 -9.47
CA GLY A 62 -4.74 7.47 -9.99
C GLY A 62 -4.74 8.57 -8.93
N GLU A 63 -5.36 8.32 -7.79
CA GLU A 63 -5.43 9.28 -6.66
C GLU A 63 -4.05 9.68 -6.12
N LEU A 64 -3.05 8.81 -6.27
CA LEU A 64 -1.69 9.02 -5.79
C LEU A 64 -0.70 9.48 -6.89
N GLY A 65 -1.15 9.58 -8.15
CA GLY A 65 -0.28 9.93 -9.28
C GLY A 65 0.79 8.86 -9.60
N LEU A 66 0.47 7.58 -9.35
CA LEU A 66 1.37 6.42 -9.50
C LEU A 66 1.08 5.57 -10.73
N ILE A 67 0.15 6.00 -11.59
CA ILE A 67 -0.38 5.20 -12.71
C ILE A 67 0.69 4.64 -13.65
N GLY A 68 1.89 5.24 -13.74
CA GLY A 68 2.94 4.80 -14.66
C GLY A 68 3.52 3.41 -14.35
N GLU A 69 4.82 3.37 -14.05
CA GLU A 69 5.55 2.09 -13.86
C GLU A 69 4.89 1.16 -12.83
N LEU A 70 4.29 1.70 -11.78
CA LEU A 70 3.72 0.91 -10.69
C LEU A 70 2.52 0.07 -11.15
N SER A 71 1.68 0.58 -12.06
CA SER A 71 0.53 -0.17 -12.59
C SER A 71 0.99 -1.37 -13.39
N GLY A 72 2.02 -1.21 -14.23
CA GLY A 72 2.58 -2.31 -15.02
C GLY A 72 3.11 -3.43 -14.14
N ARG A 73 3.91 -3.08 -13.12
CA ARG A 73 4.45 -4.05 -12.15
C ARG A 73 3.34 -4.73 -11.35
N ALA A 74 2.34 -3.98 -10.89
CA ALA A 74 1.19 -4.53 -10.17
C ALA A 74 0.40 -5.53 -11.02
N MET A 75 0.10 -5.16 -12.27
CA MET A 75 -0.59 -6.06 -13.21
C MET A 75 0.22 -7.31 -13.52
N ASN A 76 1.55 -7.20 -13.66
CA ASN A 76 2.43 -8.36 -13.82
C ASN A 76 2.29 -9.34 -12.66
N VAL A 77 2.23 -8.87 -11.41
CA VAL A 77 2.02 -9.73 -10.24
C VAL A 77 0.63 -10.38 -10.27
N LEU A 78 -0.42 -9.59 -10.47
CA LEU A 78 -1.81 -10.06 -10.43
C LEU A 78 -2.17 -11.02 -11.56
N GLN A 79 -1.49 -10.92 -12.71
CA GLN A 79 -1.67 -11.84 -13.84
C GLN A 79 -0.87 -13.13 -13.69
N ARG A 80 0.34 -13.08 -13.11
CA ARG A 80 1.17 -14.27 -12.88
C ARG A 80 0.60 -15.18 -11.80
N CYS A 81 -0.12 -14.62 -10.84
CA CYS A 81 -0.70 -15.37 -9.73
C CYS A 81 -2.22 -15.42 -9.85
N VAL A 82 -2.75 -16.39 -10.60
CA VAL A 82 -4.19 -16.54 -10.81
C VAL A 82 -4.87 -17.28 -9.64
N SER A 83 -4.16 -18.20 -9.01
CA SER A 83 -4.62 -19.03 -7.89
C SER A 83 -3.43 -19.49 -7.03
N VAL A 84 -3.67 -19.96 -5.80
CA VAL A 84 -2.60 -20.50 -4.94
C VAL A 84 -2.00 -21.76 -5.57
N ARG A 85 -2.81 -22.60 -6.23
CA ARG A 85 -2.32 -23.77 -6.97
C ARG A 85 -1.47 -23.37 -8.17
N GLY A 86 -1.89 -22.36 -8.94
CA GLY A 86 -1.11 -21.84 -10.05
C GLY A 86 0.25 -21.31 -9.59
N VAL A 87 0.29 -20.63 -8.44
CA VAL A 87 1.55 -20.18 -7.82
C VAL A 87 2.47 -21.35 -7.49
N ARG A 88 1.93 -22.45 -6.94
CA ARG A 88 2.71 -23.66 -6.59
C ARG A 88 3.38 -24.31 -7.81
N GLU A 89 2.78 -24.13 -8.98
CA GLU A 89 3.24 -24.70 -10.25
C GLU A 89 4.18 -23.77 -11.03
N LEU A 90 4.43 -22.56 -10.54
CA LEU A 90 5.30 -21.59 -11.24
C LEU A 90 6.73 -22.12 -11.37
N PRO A 91 7.36 -21.92 -12.55
CA PRO A 91 8.79 -22.20 -12.71
C PRO A 91 9.64 -21.18 -11.93
N ASN A 92 10.84 -21.60 -11.51
CA ASN A 92 11.74 -20.79 -10.68
C ASN A 92 12.02 -19.38 -11.24
N ASP A 93 12.11 -19.24 -12.56
CA ASP A 93 12.34 -17.93 -13.18
C ASP A 93 11.13 -17.01 -13.07
N ASP A 94 9.91 -17.54 -13.15
CA ASP A 94 8.69 -16.76 -12.93
C ASP A 94 8.48 -16.45 -11.45
N ILE A 95 8.91 -17.31 -10.52
CA ILE A 95 8.93 -17.03 -9.09
C ILE A 95 9.82 -15.80 -8.80
N ARG A 96 11.05 -15.79 -9.32
CA ARG A 96 11.98 -14.66 -9.13
C ARG A 96 11.43 -13.35 -9.71
N ARG A 97 10.81 -13.42 -10.89
CA ARG A 97 10.15 -12.26 -11.52
C ARG A 97 8.98 -11.77 -10.68
N LEU A 98 8.13 -12.68 -10.22
CA LEU A 98 7.01 -12.38 -9.35
C LEU A 98 7.47 -11.65 -8.07
N GLU A 99 8.47 -12.19 -7.38
CA GLU A 99 9.03 -11.59 -6.17
C GLU A 99 9.61 -10.20 -6.43
N THR A 100 10.33 -10.03 -7.54
CA THR A 100 10.92 -8.75 -7.94
C THR A 100 9.83 -7.69 -8.19
N GLU A 101 8.78 -8.05 -8.92
CA GLU A 101 7.69 -7.14 -9.24
C GLU A 101 6.86 -6.79 -8.00
N TRP A 102 6.51 -7.80 -7.20
CA TRP A 102 5.80 -7.62 -5.94
C TRP A 102 6.58 -6.70 -4.99
N ASN A 103 7.88 -6.94 -4.82
CA ASN A 103 8.72 -6.13 -3.95
C ASN A 103 8.84 -4.68 -4.45
N GLY A 104 8.91 -4.49 -5.78
CA GLY A 104 8.91 -3.16 -6.40
C GLY A 104 7.65 -2.37 -6.07
N VAL A 105 6.47 -3.00 -6.20
CA VAL A 105 5.19 -2.38 -5.84
C VAL A 105 5.13 -2.08 -4.35
N PHE A 106 5.38 -3.08 -3.51
CA PHE A 106 5.27 -2.97 -2.05
C PHE A 106 6.20 -1.89 -1.48
N THR A 107 7.46 -1.85 -1.93
CA THR A 107 8.45 -0.86 -1.48
C THR A 107 8.01 0.56 -1.84
N LYS A 108 7.55 0.80 -3.07
CA LYS A 108 7.13 2.14 -3.49
C LYS A 108 5.93 2.63 -2.69
N LEU A 109 4.93 1.77 -2.45
CA LEU A 109 3.78 2.08 -1.60
C LEU A 109 4.21 2.40 -0.15
N GLY A 110 5.16 1.62 0.40
CA GLY A 110 5.72 1.86 1.72
C GLY A 110 6.43 3.22 1.84
N VAL A 111 7.23 3.60 0.84
CA VAL A 111 7.91 4.91 0.78
C VAL A 111 6.89 6.04 0.78
N LEU A 112 5.85 5.96 -0.06
CA LEU A 112 4.81 6.99 -0.13
C LEU A 112 4.04 7.11 1.17
N GLN A 113 3.69 5.99 1.80
CA GLN A 113 3.05 6.00 3.11
C GLN A 113 3.94 6.70 4.16
N GLY A 114 5.25 6.44 4.13
CA GLY A 114 6.22 7.13 5.00
C GLY A 114 6.28 8.63 4.75
N GLN A 115 6.30 9.06 3.50
CA GLN A 115 6.29 10.49 3.12
C GLN A 115 5.03 11.20 3.61
N LEU A 116 3.85 10.59 3.41
CA LEU A 116 2.58 11.17 3.89
C LEU A 116 2.49 11.20 5.42
N LYS A 117 2.97 10.17 6.12
CA LYS A 117 3.06 10.15 7.59
C LYS A 117 3.97 11.28 8.11
N SER A 118 5.09 11.51 7.44
CA SER A 118 6.00 12.62 7.75
C SER A 118 5.32 13.98 7.55
N ARG A 119 4.65 14.17 6.40
CA ARG A 119 3.90 15.39 6.09
C ARG A 119 2.79 15.65 7.11
N ARG A 120 2.06 14.62 7.55
CA ARG A 120 1.06 14.72 8.62
C ARG A 120 1.68 15.29 9.90
N LYS A 121 2.80 14.72 10.35
CA LYS A 121 3.52 15.17 11.55
C LYS A 121 4.00 16.62 11.44
N MET A 122 4.43 17.05 10.25
CA MET A 122 4.82 18.45 10.03
C MET A 122 3.64 19.41 10.17
N LEU A 123 2.47 19.08 9.62
CA LEU A 123 1.25 19.89 9.75
C LEU A 123 0.74 19.93 11.21
N GLU A 124 0.84 18.80 11.91
CA GLU A 124 0.56 18.68 13.35
C GLU A 124 1.54 19.43 14.22
N ASN A 125 2.79 19.69 13.79
CA ASN A 125 3.76 20.50 14.53
C ASN A 125 3.64 21.99 14.21
N GLN A 126 3.29 22.34 12.96
CA GLN A 126 3.06 23.73 12.56
C GLN A 126 1.84 24.32 13.27
N THR A 127 0.77 23.54 13.47
CA THR A 127 -0.47 24.05 14.06
C THR A 127 -0.37 24.44 15.55
N PRO A 128 0.26 23.66 16.45
CA PRO A 128 0.46 24.02 17.85
C PRO A 128 1.52 25.10 18.04
N LEU A 129 2.62 25.03 17.27
CA LEU A 129 3.74 25.97 17.42
C LEU A 129 3.36 27.36 16.87
N SER A 130 2.67 27.43 15.73
CA SER A 130 2.11 28.70 15.23
C SER A 130 1.02 29.26 16.14
N TYR A 131 0.16 28.41 16.72
CA TYR A 131 -0.87 28.83 17.67
C TYR A 131 -0.27 29.36 18.98
N PHE A 132 0.81 28.74 19.47
CA PHE A 132 1.49 29.19 20.68
C PHE A 132 2.30 30.47 20.46
N LEU A 133 3.04 30.58 19.34
CA LEU A 133 3.79 31.78 19.00
C LEU A 133 2.89 32.98 18.71
N SER A 134 1.77 32.79 18.01
CA SER A 134 0.80 33.88 17.79
C SER A 134 0.15 34.36 19.08
N ARG A 135 -0.01 33.51 20.09
CA ARG A 135 -0.51 33.90 21.42
C ARG A 135 0.52 34.67 22.24
N ILE A 136 1.81 34.35 22.10
CA ILE A 136 2.89 35.04 22.80
C ILE A 136 3.19 36.39 22.15
N PHE A 137 3.34 36.44 20.82
CA PHE A 137 3.66 37.66 20.10
C PHE A 137 2.43 38.55 19.81
N GLY A 138 1.23 37.98 19.71
CA GLY A 138 -0.01 38.76 19.52
C GLY A 138 -0.47 39.54 20.75
N ARG A 139 0.07 39.24 21.95
CA ARG A 139 -0.22 39.99 23.18
C ARG A 139 0.63 41.25 23.38
N GLN A 140 1.73 41.42 22.63
CA GLN A 140 2.58 42.61 22.73
C GLN A 140 2.09 43.79 21.85
N ALA A 141 1.12 43.58 20.96
CA ALA A 141 0.61 44.64 20.07
C ALA A 141 -0.61 45.40 20.63
N ALA A 142 -1.07 45.10 21.84
CA ALA A 142 -2.27 45.70 22.44
C ALA A 142 -1.98 46.44 23.78
N SER A 143 -0.83 47.10 23.86
CA SER A 143 -0.50 48.03 24.95
C SER A 143 0.20 49.27 24.38
N TYR A 144 -0.60 50.16 23.81
CA TYR A 144 -0.26 51.57 23.60
C TYR A 144 -1.43 52.42 24.08
#